data_AF-A0A271JHW5-F1
#
_entry.id   AF-A0A271JHW5-F1
#
_cell.length_a   1.000
_cell.length_b   1.000
_cell.length_c   1.000
_cell.angle_alpha   90.00
_cell.angle_beta   90.00
_cell.angle_gamma   90.00
#
_symmetry.space_group_name_H-M   'P 1'
#
loop_
_entity.id
_entity.type
_entity.pdbx_description
1 polymer ?
#
loop_
_entity_poly.entity_id
_entity_poly.type
_entity_poly.pdbx_seq_one_letter_code
_entity_poly.pdbx_strand_id
1 'polypeptide(L)'
;MTPADPGASAALTASWMALAASGLVLVASWLTLALSGCHDDPPRPLTEAAWDDLEPSDVCGSDADCSDPLAAFAAPGRSTYVVAGADPSASDRNPGTAERPWRTISRAARAGALRPGDAVLIRAGVYRESVRPASGGTGPDARVTFAAYPGDTVVITGADPADGGWERQRDGAWRRPWTGGQMLTYSDDPTFRLEQVVAAGRVLRPVGQRADLAPGRFWREGPDAQPTALVARFRDDQAPGLGGGVEVGMRRVLFSPVGSDPYAECGDPSTPGWFRVVGLTFRYATNRAQEGAVCAGREGGLVEDVRVEWTNGLGIDASGRGHTFRQTRADLNGQMGWGGGCQGCLFEDNAAVGNNWKGHDPYWEAGGGKWVGTTDSVIRRHYAAHNGGPGIWLDGGNHRNTIEGCLLVGNASAGIMLELNTTETLVQHNVAAATRWLRWTGTGILSQAASRNAYVHNTVEANEGSGVWLRLDPDRRAPDGANVVANNWIAGNVTGEHEAREMSIAGTSPAHVRTTRFAGNAYGRRGRDLYQSTFYLAPVPDLEADFRSDDLAMWQRLVGGDRTARLVNPGDRVPAGPVDPVDAGAPGTRVIPSAQVGADLARVRARGDWSGAPAAPWWPR
;
A
#
# COMPACT_ATOMS: atom_id res chain seq x y z
N MET A 1 35.01 33.47 -35.95
CA MET A 1 35.98 33.04 -36.99
C MET A 1 35.20 32.87 -38.28
N THR A 2 35.63 33.54 -39.36
CA THR A 2 35.05 33.43 -40.70
C THR A 2 35.58 32.18 -41.42
N PRO A 3 34.93 31.70 -42.49
CA PRO A 3 35.08 30.32 -43.02
C PRO A 3 36.37 30.03 -43.82
N ALA A 4 37.45 30.77 -43.61
CA ALA A 4 38.68 30.64 -44.40
C ALA A 4 39.84 29.99 -43.63
N ASP A 5 39.54 29.00 -42.78
CA ASP A 5 40.56 28.28 -42.00
C ASP A 5 40.67 26.80 -42.47
N PRO A 6 41.80 26.37 -43.05
CA PRO A 6 41.98 25.01 -43.60
C PRO A 6 41.86 23.87 -42.57
N GLY A 7 41.84 24.18 -41.27
CA GLY A 7 41.67 23.20 -40.19
C GLY A 7 40.23 22.73 -39.93
N ALA A 8 39.21 23.45 -40.42
CA ALA A 8 37.81 23.13 -40.11
C ALA A 8 37.24 21.96 -40.94
N SER A 9 37.85 21.64 -42.09
CA SER A 9 37.35 20.59 -43.00
C SER A 9 37.69 19.16 -42.56
N ALA A 10 38.78 18.98 -41.81
CA ALA A 10 39.20 17.67 -41.29
C ALA A 10 38.40 17.23 -40.04
N ALA A 11 37.94 18.18 -39.22
CA ALA A 11 37.13 17.88 -38.03
C ALA A 11 35.68 17.50 -38.40
N LEU A 12 35.10 18.14 -39.42
CA LEU A 12 33.74 17.85 -39.89
C LEU A 12 33.65 16.49 -40.62
N THR A 13 34.68 16.07 -41.35
CA THR A 13 34.70 14.77 -42.03
C THR A 13 34.89 13.58 -41.07
N ALA A 14 35.62 13.77 -39.97
CA ALA A 14 35.75 12.76 -38.91
C ALA A 14 34.45 12.56 -38.10
N SER A 15 33.68 13.62 -37.86
CA SER A 15 32.40 13.54 -37.14
C SER A 15 31.29 12.84 -37.95
N TRP A 16 31.28 12.97 -39.28
CA TRP A 16 30.29 12.30 -40.13
C TRP A 16 30.54 10.79 -40.29
N MET A 17 31.81 10.34 -40.32
CA MET A 17 32.12 8.90 -40.37
C MET A 17 31.81 8.19 -39.03
N ALA A 18 31.97 8.88 -37.89
CA ALA A 18 31.60 8.33 -36.57
C ALA A 18 30.08 8.21 -36.38
N LEU A 19 29.29 9.15 -36.93
CA LEU A 19 27.82 9.09 -36.94
C LEU A 19 27.27 8.00 -37.89
N ALA A 20 27.90 7.77 -39.05
CA ALA A 20 27.50 6.71 -39.98
C ALA A 20 27.82 5.30 -39.45
N ALA A 21 28.96 5.12 -38.75
CA ALA A 21 29.30 3.85 -38.11
C ALA A 21 28.38 3.52 -36.92
N SER A 22 27.91 4.54 -36.18
CA SER A 22 26.97 4.38 -35.07
C SER A 22 25.54 4.05 -35.54
N GLY A 23 25.14 4.55 -36.72
CA GLY A 23 23.84 4.25 -37.34
C GLY A 23 23.73 2.82 -37.89
N LEU A 24 24.81 2.26 -38.43
CA LEU A 24 24.83 0.88 -38.98
C LEU A 24 24.81 -0.21 -37.89
N VAL A 25 25.39 0.04 -36.71
CA VAL A 25 25.33 -0.89 -35.57
C VAL A 25 23.95 -0.92 -34.91
N LEU A 26 23.24 0.22 -34.93
CA LEU A 26 21.84 0.31 -34.47
C LEU A 26 20.88 -0.43 -35.41
N VAL A 27 21.01 -0.29 -36.74
CA VAL A 27 20.10 -0.97 -37.69
C VAL A 27 20.36 -2.49 -37.77
N ALA A 28 21.61 -2.94 -37.64
CA ALA A 28 21.94 -4.37 -37.62
C ALA A 28 21.46 -5.08 -36.34
N SER A 29 21.39 -4.38 -35.19
CA SER A 29 20.92 -4.96 -33.92
C SER A 29 19.38 -5.08 -33.86
N TRP A 30 18.65 -4.26 -34.61
CA TRP A 30 17.19 -4.34 -34.68
C TRP A 30 16.70 -5.41 -35.68
N LEU A 31 17.47 -5.76 -36.72
CA LEU A 31 17.09 -6.81 -37.66
C LEU A 31 17.33 -8.24 -37.14
N THR A 32 18.31 -8.46 -36.26
CA THR A 32 18.53 -9.77 -35.60
C THR A 32 17.55 -10.04 -34.47
N LEU A 33 16.96 -9.02 -33.85
CA LEU A 33 15.86 -9.18 -32.89
C LEU A 33 14.48 -9.39 -33.55
N ALA A 34 14.33 -9.05 -34.84
CA ALA A 34 13.05 -9.14 -35.55
C ALA A 34 12.82 -10.50 -36.28
N LEU A 35 13.79 -11.41 -36.30
CA LEU A 35 13.72 -12.65 -37.09
C LEU A 35 13.82 -13.96 -36.28
N SER A 36 13.81 -13.92 -34.95
CA SER A 36 13.86 -15.12 -34.10
C SER A 36 12.64 -15.33 -33.18
N GLY A 37 11.49 -14.75 -33.50
CA GLY A 37 10.30 -14.74 -32.63
C GLY A 37 9.02 -15.38 -33.18
N CYS A 38 9.11 -16.26 -34.20
CA CYS A 38 7.92 -16.93 -34.73
C CYS A 38 7.86 -18.38 -34.23
N HIS A 39 6.77 -18.67 -33.48
CA HIS A 39 6.32 -19.94 -32.89
C HIS A 39 6.67 -20.09 -31.41
N ASP A 40 5.80 -19.53 -30.58
CA ASP A 40 5.11 -20.22 -29.47
C ASP A 40 3.91 -19.34 -29.06
N ASP A 41 2.81 -19.96 -28.62
CA ASP A 41 1.53 -19.32 -28.29
C ASP A 41 1.69 -18.04 -27.44
N PRO A 42 0.80 -17.02 -27.59
CA PRO A 42 0.89 -15.81 -26.77
C PRO A 42 0.84 -16.19 -25.29
N PRO A 43 1.85 -15.81 -24.48
CA PRO A 43 1.84 -16.11 -23.07
C PRO A 43 0.61 -15.47 -22.45
N ARG A 44 -0.13 -16.25 -21.67
CA ARG A 44 -1.22 -15.76 -20.82
C ARG A 44 -0.73 -14.51 -20.06
N PRO A 45 -1.57 -13.47 -19.91
CA PRO A 45 -1.17 -12.30 -19.13
C PRO A 45 -0.75 -12.76 -17.73
N LEU A 46 0.49 -12.46 -17.35
CA LEU A 46 1.03 -12.67 -16.02
C LEU A 46 0.32 -11.71 -15.04
N THR A 47 -0.90 -12.05 -14.63
CA THR A 47 -1.63 -11.38 -13.54
C THR A 47 -1.71 -12.23 -12.28
N GLU A 48 -1.27 -13.49 -12.31
CA GLU A 48 -1.17 -14.35 -11.15
C GLU A 48 0.25 -14.26 -10.58
N ALA A 49 0.50 -13.26 -9.73
CA ALA A 49 1.58 -13.40 -8.78
C ALA A 49 1.20 -14.59 -7.88
N ALA A 50 2.06 -15.60 -7.78
CA ALA A 50 1.86 -16.85 -7.03
C ALA A 50 1.60 -16.63 -5.53
N TRP A 51 0.41 -16.14 -5.22
CA TRP A 51 -0.22 -15.92 -3.92
C TRP A 51 -1.69 -16.38 -3.94
N ASP A 52 -2.18 -16.89 -5.08
CA ASP A 52 -3.60 -17.09 -5.34
C ASP A 52 -4.17 -18.45 -4.89
N ASP A 53 -3.34 -19.38 -4.44
CA ASP A 53 -3.80 -20.71 -4.05
C ASP A 53 -3.54 -20.96 -2.56
N LEU A 54 -4.56 -20.73 -1.71
CA LEU A 54 -4.71 -21.58 -0.54
C LEU A 54 -5.23 -22.92 -1.05
N GLU A 55 -4.35 -23.91 -1.11
CA GLU A 55 -4.79 -25.29 -1.29
C GLU A 55 -5.59 -25.70 -0.05
N PRO A 56 -6.63 -26.56 -0.17
CA PRO A 56 -7.38 -27.07 0.99
C PRO A 56 -6.49 -27.63 2.12
N SER A 57 -5.25 -28.03 1.81
CA SER A 57 -4.23 -28.47 2.76
C SER A 57 -3.66 -27.37 3.66
N ASP A 58 -3.86 -26.08 3.37
CA ASP A 58 -3.38 -25.00 4.25
C ASP A 58 -4.36 -24.73 5.40
N VAL A 59 -5.62 -25.16 5.25
CA VAL A 59 -6.63 -25.17 6.31
C VAL A 59 -6.57 -26.46 7.12
N CYS A 60 -6.09 -27.55 6.51
CA CYS A 60 -5.95 -28.86 7.12
C CYS A 60 -4.45 -29.14 7.38
N GLY A 61 -3.98 -28.89 8.60
CA GLY A 61 -2.63 -29.29 9.02
C GLY A 61 -2.29 -30.72 8.57
N SER A 62 -1.01 -31.00 8.35
CA SER A 62 -0.47 -32.17 7.62
C SER A 62 -0.78 -33.57 8.17
N ASP A 63 -1.80 -33.74 9.02
CA ASP A 63 -2.26 -35.02 9.54
C ASP A 63 -3.78 -35.15 9.36
N ALA A 64 -4.19 -36.35 8.92
CA ALA A 64 -5.50 -36.72 8.43
C ALA A 64 -6.65 -36.61 9.45
N ASP A 65 -7.11 -35.40 9.73
CA ASP A 65 -8.42 -35.14 10.32
C ASP A 65 -8.97 -33.83 9.73
N CYS A 66 -9.50 -33.90 8.50
CA CYS A 66 -10.34 -32.83 7.98
C CYS A 66 -11.61 -32.80 8.84
N SER A 67 -11.53 -32.08 9.96
CA SER A 67 -12.72 -31.68 10.71
C SER A 67 -13.74 -31.12 9.73
N ASP A 68 -15.02 -31.46 9.95
CA ASP A 68 -16.13 -30.91 9.18
C ASP A 68 -15.88 -29.41 8.97
N PRO A 69 -15.82 -28.91 7.72
CA PRO A 69 -15.65 -27.48 7.43
C PRO A 69 -16.64 -26.60 8.20
N LEU A 70 -17.83 -27.15 8.53
CA LEU A 70 -18.84 -26.49 9.35
C LEU A 70 -18.40 -26.32 10.81
N ALA A 71 -17.55 -27.19 11.36
CA ALA A 71 -17.06 -27.13 12.73
C ALA A 71 -15.76 -26.32 12.89
N ALA A 72 -15.02 -26.06 11.81
CA ALA A 72 -13.68 -25.45 11.87
C ALA A 72 -13.65 -23.99 12.36
N PHE A 73 -14.77 -23.27 12.26
CA PHE A 73 -14.81 -21.81 12.49
C PHE A 73 -15.60 -21.36 13.71
N ALA A 74 -16.50 -22.19 14.24
CA ALA A 74 -17.25 -21.90 15.46
C ALA A 74 -16.43 -22.34 16.69
N ALA A 75 -16.58 -21.61 17.80
CA ALA A 75 -16.00 -22.02 19.07
C ALA A 75 -16.62 -23.33 19.56
N PRO A 76 -15.92 -24.13 20.40
CA PRO A 76 -16.47 -25.36 20.96
C PRO A 76 -17.85 -25.16 21.59
N GLY A 77 -18.83 -25.95 21.16
CA GLY A 77 -20.23 -25.86 21.64
C GLY A 77 -21.05 -24.71 21.08
N ARG A 78 -20.60 -24.04 20.01
CA ARG A 78 -21.32 -22.98 19.29
C ARG A 78 -21.85 -23.42 17.95
N SER A 79 -22.72 -22.58 17.39
CA SER A 79 -23.45 -22.91 16.17
C SER A 79 -22.76 -22.34 14.94
N THR A 80 -22.82 -23.12 13.85
CA THR A 80 -22.46 -22.65 12.51
C THR A 80 -23.72 -22.47 11.68
N TYR A 81 -23.79 -21.32 11.01
CA TYR A 81 -24.87 -20.97 10.09
C TYR A 81 -24.34 -20.89 8.66
N VAL A 82 -25.25 -20.96 7.68
CA VAL A 82 -24.92 -20.91 6.26
C VAL A 82 -25.69 -19.78 5.58
N VAL A 83 -24.97 -18.98 4.79
CA VAL A 83 -25.51 -18.00 3.84
C VAL A 83 -25.24 -18.51 2.43
N ALA A 84 -26.25 -18.56 1.58
CA ALA A 84 -26.11 -19.01 0.18
C ALA A 84 -26.97 -18.16 -0.76
N GLY A 85 -26.47 -16.99 -1.15
CA GLY A 85 -27.25 -16.00 -1.91
C GLY A 85 -27.73 -16.48 -3.28
N ALA A 86 -26.97 -17.38 -3.92
CA ALA A 86 -27.33 -17.97 -5.22
C ALA A 86 -28.25 -19.19 -5.12
N ASP A 87 -28.45 -19.75 -3.92
CA ASP A 87 -29.30 -20.93 -3.73
C ASP A 87 -30.79 -20.53 -3.80
N PRO A 88 -31.59 -21.11 -4.71
CA PRO A 88 -33.02 -20.81 -4.83
C PRO A 88 -33.82 -21.07 -3.54
N SER A 89 -33.37 -21.99 -2.69
CA SER A 89 -33.99 -22.33 -1.40
C SER A 89 -33.64 -21.36 -0.27
N ALA A 90 -32.60 -20.53 -0.47
CA ALA A 90 -32.13 -19.60 0.56
C ALA A 90 -33.17 -18.51 0.85
N SER A 91 -33.35 -18.20 2.13
CA SER A 91 -34.29 -17.19 2.60
C SER A 91 -33.84 -16.66 3.95
N ASP A 92 -33.95 -15.36 4.18
CA ASP A 92 -33.62 -14.76 5.48
C ASP A 92 -34.60 -15.13 6.61
N ARG A 93 -35.70 -15.83 6.25
CA ARG A 93 -36.63 -16.47 7.19
C ARG A 93 -36.25 -17.90 7.55
N ASN A 94 -35.27 -18.48 6.87
CA ASN A 94 -34.78 -19.81 7.19
C ASN A 94 -33.99 -19.83 8.52
N PRO A 95 -33.79 -21.01 9.14
CA PRO A 95 -32.97 -21.13 10.34
C PRO A 95 -31.47 -20.86 10.09
N GLY A 96 -31.01 -20.88 8.84
CA GLY A 96 -29.59 -20.69 8.52
C GLY A 96 -28.79 -21.98 8.59
N THR A 97 -29.42 -23.15 8.43
CA THR A 97 -28.71 -24.44 8.33
C THR A 97 -28.24 -24.68 6.89
N ALA A 98 -27.41 -25.71 6.65
CA ALA A 98 -26.95 -26.05 5.31
C ALA A 98 -28.11 -26.38 4.35
N GLU A 99 -29.16 -27.04 4.84
CA GLU A 99 -30.35 -27.43 4.06
C GLU A 99 -31.34 -26.27 3.89
N ARG A 100 -31.30 -25.29 4.79
CA ARG A 100 -32.16 -24.12 4.78
C ARG A 100 -31.31 -22.89 5.09
N PRO A 101 -30.49 -22.43 4.14
CA PRO A 101 -29.55 -21.34 4.36
C PRO A 101 -30.26 -19.99 4.39
N TRP A 102 -29.61 -18.99 4.99
CA TRP A 102 -29.97 -17.59 4.83
C TRP A 102 -29.60 -17.11 3.42
N ARG A 103 -30.30 -16.06 2.94
CA ARG A 103 -30.03 -15.50 1.61
C ARG A 103 -28.96 -14.41 1.68
N THR A 104 -28.99 -13.58 2.71
CA THR A 104 -28.12 -12.41 2.84
C THR A 104 -27.10 -12.58 3.96
N ILE A 105 -25.92 -11.98 3.80
CA ILE A 105 -24.93 -11.87 4.88
C ILE A 105 -25.44 -10.89 5.94
N SER A 106 -26.15 -9.86 5.49
CA SER A 106 -26.82 -8.86 6.33
C SER A 106 -27.79 -9.48 7.34
N ARG A 107 -28.39 -10.64 7.05
CA ARG A 107 -29.22 -11.38 8.01
C ARG A 107 -28.41 -11.91 9.19
N ALA A 108 -27.17 -12.35 8.96
CA ALA A 108 -26.24 -12.80 9.99
C ALA A 108 -25.66 -11.62 10.80
N ALA A 109 -25.55 -10.45 10.18
CA ALA A 109 -25.05 -9.23 10.82
C ALA A 109 -26.04 -8.55 11.79
N ARG A 110 -27.32 -8.94 11.79
CA ARG A 110 -28.35 -8.34 12.67
C ARG A 110 -28.05 -8.60 14.14
N ALA A 111 -28.46 -7.66 14.99
CA ALA A 111 -28.33 -7.79 16.44
C ALA A 111 -28.93 -9.12 16.93
N GLY A 112 -28.13 -9.91 17.65
CA GLY A 112 -28.52 -11.21 18.20
C GLY A 112 -28.70 -12.35 17.19
N ALA A 113 -28.40 -12.14 15.90
CA ALA A 113 -28.45 -13.22 14.90
C ALA A 113 -27.34 -14.25 15.12
N LEU A 114 -26.15 -13.79 15.52
CA LEU A 114 -25.02 -14.61 15.94
C LEU A 114 -24.70 -14.30 17.41
N ARG A 115 -24.34 -15.34 18.18
CA ARG A 115 -23.86 -15.23 19.56
C ARG A 115 -22.33 -15.30 19.60
N PRO A 116 -21.68 -14.84 20.68
CA PRO A 116 -20.23 -14.98 20.83
C PRO A 116 -19.75 -16.43 20.61
N GLY A 117 -18.81 -16.60 19.67
CA GLY A 117 -18.28 -17.89 19.25
C GLY A 117 -19.06 -18.59 18.11
N ASP A 118 -20.22 -18.07 17.68
CA ASP A 118 -20.92 -18.58 16.50
C ASP A 118 -20.16 -18.20 15.21
N ALA A 119 -20.35 -19.01 14.16
CA ALA A 119 -19.80 -18.77 12.84
C ALA A 119 -20.90 -18.71 11.78
N VAL A 120 -20.69 -17.93 10.73
CA VAL A 120 -21.45 -18.01 9.48
C VAL A 120 -20.51 -18.31 8.32
N LEU A 121 -20.82 -19.38 7.59
CA LEU A 121 -20.14 -19.78 6.37
C LEU A 121 -20.92 -19.31 5.17
N ILE A 122 -20.24 -18.57 4.30
CA ILE A 122 -20.84 -17.88 3.17
C ILE A 122 -20.46 -18.65 1.91
N ARG A 123 -21.47 -19.15 1.20
CA ARG A 123 -21.28 -19.90 -0.06
C ARG A 123 -20.94 -18.95 -1.20
N ALA A 124 -20.33 -19.52 -2.24
CA ALA A 124 -19.87 -18.80 -3.42
C ALA A 124 -20.95 -17.86 -3.99
N GLY A 125 -20.55 -16.65 -4.39
CA GLY A 125 -21.45 -15.69 -4.99
C GLY A 125 -21.02 -14.24 -4.83
N VAL A 126 -21.78 -13.36 -5.51
CA VAL A 126 -21.65 -11.91 -5.43
C VAL A 126 -22.76 -11.35 -4.57
N TYR A 127 -22.39 -10.82 -3.41
CA TYR A 127 -23.29 -10.24 -2.40
C TYR A 127 -23.24 -8.72 -2.49
N ARG A 128 -24.32 -8.11 -2.94
CA ARG A 128 -24.43 -6.64 -3.15
C ARG A 128 -25.00 -5.99 -1.89
N GLU A 129 -24.19 -5.95 -0.83
CA GLU A 129 -24.63 -5.64 0.53
C GLU A 129 -23.68 -4.67 1.25
N SER A 130 -24.23 -3.92 2.22
CA SER A 130 -23.45 -3.26 3.26
C SER A 130 -23.59 -4.05 4.55
N VAL A 131 -22.61 -4.91 4.85
CA VAL A 131 -22.65 -5.77 6.03
C VAL A 131 -22.28 -4.93 7.25
N ARG A 132 -23.21 -4.78 8.20
CA ARG A 132 -23.01 -3.99 9.42
C ARG A 132 -23.28 -4.82 10.67
N PRO A 133 -22.31 -5.62 11.14
CA PRO A 133 -22.50 -6.46 12.32
C PRO A 133 -22.81 -5.64 13.56
N ALA A 134 -23.94 -5.93 14.20
CA ALA A 134 -24.39 -5.26 15.43
C ALA A 134 -24.09 -6.07 16.71
N SER A 135 -23.51 -7.26 16.58
CA SER A 135 -23.15 -8.13 17.71
C SER A 135 -21.85 -8.85 17.40
N GLY A 136 -20.87 -8.70 18.29
CA GLY A 136 -19.55 -9.29 18.16
C GLY A 136 -19.27 -10.36 19.22
N GLY A 137 -18.04 -10.83 19.25
CA GLY A 137 -17.58 -11.80 20.24
C GLY A 137 -17.29 -11.18 21.62
N THR A 138 -16.80 -12.01 22.54
CA THR A 138 -16.45 -11.61 23.91
C THR A 138 -14.97 -11.80 24.26
N GLY A 139 -14.18 -12.33 23.34
CA GLY A 139 -12.77 -12.64 23.58
C GLY A 139 -12.16 -13.47 22.45
N PRO A 140 -10.87 -13.83 22.57
CA PRO A 140 -10.15 -14.49 21.49
C PRO A 140 -10.73 -15.86 21.11
N ASP A 141 -11.22 -16.61 22.09
CA ASP A 141 -11.79 -17.96 21.90
C ASP A 141 -13.30 -17.94 21.61
N ALA A 142 -13.90 -16.75 21.52
CA ALA A 142 -15.34 -16.55 21.35
C ALA A 142 -15.64 -15.39 20.39
N ARG A 143 -14.88 -15.31 19.30
CA ARG A 143 -15.14 -14.36 18.20
C ARG A 143 -16.41 -14.74 17.45
N VAL A 144 -17.08 -13.76 16.86
CA VAL A 144 -18.13 -14.02 15.86
C VAL A 144 -17.46 -14.10 14.49
N THR A 145 -17.59 -15.25 13.82
CA THR A 145 -16.87 -15.52 12.58
C THR A 145 -17.75 -15.33 11.34
N PHE A 146 -17.28 -14.56 10.37
CA PHE A 146 -17.79 -14.47 9.00
C PHE A 146 -16.72 -15.04 8.06
N ALA A 147 -16.95 -16.21 7.49
CA ALA A 147 -15.98 -16.88 6.64
C ALA A 147 -16.60 -17.26 5.29
N ALA A 148 -15.80 -17.19 4.22
CA ALA A 148 -16.12 -17.97 3.04
C ALA A 148 -16.18 -19.45 3.40
N TYR A 149 -17.11 -20.17 2.77
CA TYR A 149 -17.10 -21.62 2.82
C TYR A 149 -15.80 -22.11 2.16
N PRO A 150 -15.06 -23.09 2.71
CA PRO A 150 -13.78 -23.51 2.12
C PRO A 150 -13.88 -23.88 0.64
N GLY A 151 -13.02 -23.28 -0.18
CA GLY A 151 -13.00 -23.42 -1.65
C GLY A 151 -14.00 -22.52 -2.40
N ASP A 152 -14.92 -21.85 -1.71
CA ASP A 152 -15.88 -20.94 -2.35
C ASP A 152 -15.32 -19.53 -2.47
N THR A 153 -15.44 -18.92 -3.66
CA THR A 153 -15.13 -17.50 -3.86
C THR A 153 -16.34 -16.63 -3.49
N VAL A 154 -16.17 -15.77 -2.48
CA VAL A 154 -17.21 -14.85 -2.00
C VAL A 154 -16.80 -13.41 -2.25
N VAL A 155 -17.62 -12.68 -3.00
CA VAL A 155 -17.40 -11.25 -3.28
C VAL A 155 -18.52 -10.43 -2.66
N ILE A 156 -18.19 -9.54 -1.73
CA ILE A 156 -19.07 -8.50 -1.22
C ILE A 156 -18.77 -7.22 -2.00
N THR A 157 -19.77 -6.68 -2.69
CA THR A 157 -19.56 -5.53 -3.58
C THR A 157 -20.45 -4.34 -3.31
N GLY A 158 -19.88 -3.15 -3.48
CA GLY A 158 -20.60 -1.89 -3.38
C GLY A 158 -21.36 -1.50 -4.65
N ALA A 159 -21.09 -2.15 -5.78
CA ALA A 159 -21.71 -1.82 -7.06
C ALA A 159 -22.97 -2.65 -7.36
N ASP A 160 -23.83 -2.12 -8.22
CA ASP A 160 -25.00 -2.81 -8.78
C ASP A 160 -24.91 -2.90 -10.31
N PRO A 161 -25.50 -3.93 -10.95
CA PRO A 161 -25.59 -4.01 -12.40
C PRO A 161 -26.33 -2.81 -12.97
N ALA A 162 -25.79 -2.27 -14.05
CA ALA A 162 -26.23 -1.01 -14.66
C ALA A 162 -26.16 -1.06 -16.19
N ASP A 163 -26.40 -2.23 -16.79
CA ASP A 163 -26.41 -2.42 -18.25
C ASP A 163 -27.51 -1.61 -18.96
N GLY A 164 -28.64 -1.41 -18.28
CA GLY A 164 -29.79 -0.68 -18.81
C GLY A 164 -29.74 0.83 -18.61
N GLY A 165 -30.47 1.56 -19.46
CA GLY A 165 -30.72 3.00 -19.32
C GLY A 165 -29.65 3.91 -19.93
N TRP A 166 -28.69 3.37 -20.69
CA TRP A 166 -27.70 4.15 -21.42
C TRP A 166 -28.21 4.58 -22.79
N GLU A 167 -28.16 5.89 -23.04
CA GLU A 167 -28.53 6.50 -24.31
C GLU A 167 -27.30 7.05 -25.02
N ARG A 168 -27.12 6.64 -26.28
CA ARG A 168 -26.00 7.12 -27.11
C ARG A 168 -26.16 8.60 -27.40
N GLN A 169 -25.11 9.35 -27.12
CA GLN A 169 -25.01 10.79 -27.35
C GLN A 169 -24.37 11.07 -28.71
N ARG A 170 -24.57 12.29 -29.24
CA ARG A 170 -24.05 12.69 -30.56
C ARG A 170 -22.52 12.68 -30.64
N ASP A 171 -21.87 12.97 -29.53
CA ASP A 171 -20.41 12.96 -29.42
C ASP A 171 -19.85 11.51 -29.41
N GLY A 172 -20.67 10.49 -29.15
CA GLY A 172 -20.24 9.09 -29.01
C GLY A 172 -20.14 8.65 -27.55
N ALA A 173 -20.35 9.55 -26.58
CA ALA A 173 -20.55 9.16 -25.19
C ALA A 173 -21.91 8.48 -25.00
N TRP A 174 -22.09 7.87 -23.83
CA TRP A 174 -23.34 7.27 -23.40
C TRP A 174 -23.78 7.96 -22.12
N ARG A 175 -25.07 8.29 -22.01
CA ARG A 175 -25.64 8.95 -20.84
C ARG A 175 -26.65 8.02 -20.18
N ARG A 176 -26.55 7.82 -18.87
CA ARG A 176 -27.52 7.10 -18.06
C ARG A 176 -28.06 8.01 -16.96
N PRO A 177 -29.39 8.16 -16.81
CA PRO A 177 -29.96 8.88 -15.68
C PRO A 177 -29.43 8.32 -14.35
N TRP A 178 -29.09 9.22 -13.43
CA TRP A 178 -28.68 8.83 -12.09
C TRP A 178 -29.93 8.49 -11.28
N THR A 179 -29.93 7.31 -10.65
CA THR A 179 -31.07 6.76 -9.91
C THR A 179 -30.77 6.59 -8.42
N GLY A 180 -29.55 6.88 -7.98
CA GLY A 180 -29.18 6.79 -6.57
C GLY A 180 -29.40 8.09 -5.80
N GLY A 181 -28.89 8.12 -4.57
CA GLY A 181 -28.99 9.29 -3.70
C GLY A 181 -28.02 10.42 -4.02
N GLN A 182 -27.91 11.35 -3.09
CA GLN A 182 -26.89 12.41 -3.14
C GLN A 182 -25.48 11.81 -3.01
N MET A 183 -24.49 12.49 -3.59
CA MET A 183 -23.08 12.09 -3.57
C MET A 183 -22.22 13.13 -2.87
N LEU A 184 -22.64 13.57 -1.68
CA LEU A 184 -21.98 14.64 -0.93
C LEU A 184 -20.52 14.29 -0.63
N THR A 185 -19.60 15.11 -1.13
CA THR A 185 -18.16 15.02 -0.85
C THR A 185 -17.57 16.33 -0.31
N TYR A 186 -16.25 16.33 -0.05
CA TYR A 186 -15.49 17.44 0.50
C TYR A 186 -15.34 18.60 -0.49
N SER A 187 -15.21 18.30 -1.78
CA SER A 187 -15.01 19.31 -2.83
C SER A 187 -15.44 18.78 -4.20
N ASP A 188 -15.66 19.66 -5.18
CA ASP A 188 -16.02 19.28 -6.55
C ASP A 188 -14.87 18.60 -7.33
N ASP A 189 -13.69 18.42 -6.72
CA ASP A 189 -12.56 17.72 -7.32
C ASP A 189 -12.89 16.22 -7.50
N PRO A 190 -12.75 15.66 -8.73
CA PRO A 190 -13.02 14.25 -9.03
C PRO A 190 -12.38 13.23 -8.08
N THR A 191 -11.24 13.60 -7.50
CA THR A 191 -10.50 12.81 -6.51
C THR A 191 -11.38 12.48 -5.30
N PHE A 192 -12.17 13.46 -4.82
CA PHE A 192 -13.00 13.29 -3.64
C PHE A 192 -14.41 12.77 -3.95
N ARG A 193 -14.88 12.87 -5.18
CA ARG A 193 -16.23 12.45 -5.56
C ARG A 193 -16.48 10.95 -5.31
N LEU A 194 -17.74 10.54 -5.20
CA LEU A 194 -18.09 9.19 -4.74
C LEU A 194 -18.54 8.25 -5.87
N GLU A 195 -18.88 8.80 -7.04
CA GLU A 195 -19.29 7.99 -8.17
C GLU A 195 -18.19 7.01 -8.61
N GLN A 196 -18.61 5.80 -8.95
CA GLN A 196 -17.75 4.80 -9.56
C GLN A 196 -18.52 4.10 -10.67
N VAL A 197 -17.90 3.94 -11.83
CA VAL A 197 -18.43 3.18 -12.96
C VAL A 197 -17.43 2.09 -13.30
N VAL A 198 -17.92 0.86 -13.40
CA VAL A 198 -17.14 -0.32 -13.77
C VAL A 198 -17.69 -0.84 -15.09
N ALA A 199 -16.84 -1.10 -16.07
CA ALA A 199 -17.23 -1.70 -17.34
C ALA A 199 -16.30 -2.87 -17.64
N ALA A 200 -16.87 -4.05 -17.89
CA ALA A 200 -16.10 -5.28 -18.12
C ALA A 200 -15.08 -5.56 -17.01
N GLY A 201 -15.49 -5.38 -15.74
CA GLY A 201 -14.63 -5.53 -14.57
C GLY A 201 -13.55 -4.45 -14.38
N ARG A 202 -13.51 -3.42 -15.24
CA ARG A 202 -12.53 -2.33 -15.16
C ARG A 202 -13.16 -1.04 -14.64
N VAL A 203 -12.56 -0.45 -13.61
CA VAL A 203 -12.96 0.86 -13.09
C VAL A 203 -12.62 1.96 -14.12
N LEU A 204 -13.62 2.74 -14.52
CA LEU A 204 -13.44 3.92 -15.36
C LEU A 204 -12.89 5.09 -14.54
N ARG A 205 -12.14 6.01 -15.17
CA ARG A 205 -11.63 7.19 -14.44
C ARG A 205 -12.64 8.35 -14.47
N PRO A 206 -12.92 8.99 -13.32
CA PRO A 206 -13.77 10.17 -13.28
C PRO A 206 -13.05 11.37 -13.90
N VAL A 207 -13.81 12.28 -14.48
CA VAL A 207 -13.34 13.60 -14.93
C VAL A 207 -14.18 14.71 -14.33
N GLY A 208 -13.58 15.89 -14.11
CA GLY A 208 -14.26 17.01 -13.45
C GLY A 208 -15.31 17.69 -14.32
N GLN A 209 -15.08 17.71 -15.62
CA GLN A 209 -15.92 18.37 -16.60
C GLN A 209 -16.17 17.45 -17.80
N ARG A 210 -17.34 17.62 -18.44
CA ARG A 210 -17.75 16.84 -19.60
C ARG A 210 -16.74 16.90 -20.76
N ALA A 211 -16.08 18.04 -20.94
CA ALA A 211 -15.13 18.27 -22.03
C ALA A 211 -13.92 17.31 -21.97
N ASP A 212 -13.59 16.78 -20.80
CA ASP A 212 -12.43 15.89 -20.60
C ASP A 212 -12.79 14.41 -20.83
N LEU A 213 -14.02 14.10 -21.28
CA LEU A 213 -14.44 12.74 -21.57
C LEU A 213 -13.66 12.13 -22.74
N ALA A 214 -12.92 11.07 -22.46
CA ALA A 214 -12.21 10.23 -23.42
C ALA A 214 -12.54 8.74 -23.17
N PRO A 215 -12.27 7.82 -24.12
CA PRO A 215 -12.46 6.40 -23.90
C PRO A 215 -11.85 5.90 -22.57
N GLY A 216 -12.64 5.16 -21.80
CA GLY A 216 -12.28 4.72 -20.44
C GLY A 216 -12.51 5.76 -19.33
N ARG A 217 -13.22 6.86 -19.62
CA ARG A 217 -13.55 7.93 -18.66
C ARG A 217 -15.06 8.08 -18.48
N PHE A 218 -15.45 8.66 -17.36
CA PHE A 218 -16.83 9.04 -17.10
C PHE A 218 -16.91 10.36 -16.33
N TRP A 219 -18.06 11.02 -16.46
CA TRP A 219 -18.38 12.30 -15.87
C TRP A 219 -19.75 12.20 -15.20
N ARG A 220 -19.87 12.79 -14.02
CA ARG A 220 -21.15 12.97 -13.33
C ARG A 220 -21.77 14.30 -13.74
N GLU A 221 -22.94 14.24 -14.35
CA GLU A 221 -23.76 15.39 -14.69
C GLU A 221 -24.53 15.87 -13.44
N GLY A 222 -24.51 17.18 -13.20
CA GLY A 222 -25.14 17.81 -12.04
C GLY A 222 -24.24 17.90 -10.79
N PRO A 223 -24.65 18.71 -9.80
CA PRO A 223 -23.91 18.90 -8.54
C PRO A 223 -24.01 17.69 -7.62
N ASP A 224 -23.10 17.55 -6.64
CA ASP A 224 -23.09 16.46 -5.63
C ASP A 224 -24.42 16.30 -4.90
N ALA A 225 -25.09 17.41 -4.61
CA ALA A 225 -26.36 17.46 -3.89
C ALA A 225 -27.55 17.00 -4.76
N GLN A 226 -27.41 17.04 -6.08
CA GLN A 226 -28.47 16.65 -7.02
C GLN A 226 -27.88 16.15 -8.36
N PRO A 227 -27.17 15.02 -8.36
CA PRO A 227 -26.67 14.40 -9.58
C PRO A 227 -27.83 13.97 -10.48
N THR A 228 -27.72 14.22 -11.78
CA THR A 228 -28.79 13.95 -12.75
C THR A 228 -28.46 12.77 -13.66
N ALA A 229 -27.19 12.56 -14.00
CA ALA A 229 -26.77 11.46 -14.87
C ALA A 229 -25.29 11.10 -14.70
N LEU A 230 -24.96 9.89 -15.16
CA LEU A 230 -23.60 9.47 -15.46
C LEU A 230 -23.42 9.50 -16.98
N VAL A 231 -22.33 10.08 -17.44
CA VAL A 231 -21.97 10.14 -18.85
C VAL A 231 -20.61 9.47 -19.01
N ALA A 232 -20.53 8.41 -19.81
CA ALA A 232 -19.32 7.61 -19.97
C ALA A 232 -18.91 7.49 -21.43
N ARG A 233 -17.61 7.44 -21.67
CA ARG A 233 -17.04 6.90 -22.90
C ARG A 233 -16.39 5.57 -22.60
N PHE A 234 -16.99 4.50 -23.09
CA PHE A 234 -16.44 3.15 -22.94
C PHE A 234 -15.23 2.97 -23.86
N ARG A 235 -14.36 2.00 -23.55
CA ARG A 235 -13.18 1.72 -24.40
C ARG A 235 -13.63 1.24 -25.77
N ASP A 236 -12.79 1.54 -26.77
CA ASP A 236 -13.02 1.22 -28.18
C ASP A 236 -14.37 1.77 -28.71
N ASP A 237 -14.89 2.82 -28.06
CA ASP A 237 -16.21 3.44 -28.29
C ASP A 237 -17.36 2.42 -28.39
N GLN A 238 -17.22 1.28 -27.71
CA GLN A 238 -18.22 0.21 -27.69
C GLN A 238 -19.49 0.64 -26.94
N ALA A 239 -20.61 0.02 -27.30
CA ALA A 239 -21.83 0.19 -26.52
C ALA A 239 -21.67 -0.44 -25.12
N PRO A 240 -22.30 0.14 -24.08
CA PRO A 240 -22.37 -0.48 -22.76
C PRO A 240 -22.93 -1.90 -22.86
N GLY A 241 -22.35 -2.83 -22.10
CA GLY A 241 -22.81 -4.22 -22.02
C GLY A 241 -22.23 -5.18 -23.07
N LEU A 242 -21.73 -4.70 -24.23
CA LEU A 242 -21.14 -5.59 -25.26
C LEU A 242 -19.77 -6.20 -24.88
N GLY A 243 -19.15 -5.74 -23.78
CA GLY A 243 -17.80 -6.13 -23.37
C GLY A 243 -17.69 -6.90 -22.04
N GLY A 244 -18.81 -7.29 -21.40
CA GLY A 244 -18.79 -7.98 -20.11
C GLY A 244 -19.51 -7.25 -18.96
N GLY A 245 -20.55 -6.48 -19.28
CA GLY A 245 -21.42 -5.82 -18.29
C GLY A 245 -20.92 -4.45 -17.79
N VAL A 246 -21.85 -3.66 -17.28
CA VAL A 246 -21.60 -2.36 -16.61
C VAL A 246 -22.14 -2.41 -15.19
N GLU A 247 -21.36 -1.94 -14.23
CA GLU A 247 -21.77 -1.77 -12.84
C GLU A 247 -21.55 -0.33 -12.39
N VAL A 248 -22.37 0.11 -11.45
CA VAL A 248 -22.28 1.45 -10.86
C VAL A 248 -22.25 1.32 -9.34
N GLY A 249 -21.30 2.01 -8.71
CA GLY A 249 -21.14 2.04 -7.26
C GLY A 249 -22.34 2.65 -6.55
N MET A 250 -22.86 1.98 -5.52
CA MET A 250 -24.06 2.38 -4.76
C MET A 250 -23.87 2.37 -3.23
N ARG A 251 -22.82 1.72 -2.72
CA ARG A 251 -22.65 1.48 -1.28
C ARG A 251 -21.30 1.97 -0.79
N ARG A 252 -21.31 2.74 0.29
CA ARG A 252 -20.10 3.34 0.88
C ARG A 252 -19.25 2.33 1.64
N VAL A 253 -19.85 1.50 2.48
CA VAL A 253 -19.13 0.53 3.32
C VAL A 253 -19.60 -0.89 3.03
N LEU A 254 -18.70 -1.86 3.17
CA LEU A 254 -18.96 -3.26 2.82
C LEU A 254 -18.92 -4.17 4.04
N PHE A 255 -18.04 -3.89 5.01
CA PHE A 255 -18.06 -4.51 6.33
C PHE A 255 -17.71 -3.48 7.39
N SER A 256 -18.70 -2.99 8.12
CA SER A 256 -18.52 -1.92 9.11
C SER A 256 -19.39 -2.20 10.34
N PRO A 257 -18.81 -2.77 11.41
CA PRO A 257 -19.51 -2.99 12.66
C PRO A 257 -20.19 -1.72 13.16
N VAL A 258 -21.44 -1.84 13.61
CA VAL A 258 -22.26 -0.69 13.99
C VAL A 258 -22.74 -0.85 15.43
N GLY A 259 -22.50 0.18 16.23
CA GLY A 259 -22.98 0.27 17.60
C GLY A 259 -24.39 0.88 17.70
N SER A 260 -24.71 1.43 18.87
CA SER A 260 -25.93 2.23 19.06
C SER A 260 -25.89 3.55 18.30
N ASP A 261 -24.70 4.12 18.10
CA ASP A 261 -24.50 5.28 17.24
C ASP A 261 -24.26 4.81 15.80
N PRO A 262 -25.16 5.11 14.85
CA PRO A 262 -24.99 4.70 13.45
C PRO A 262 -23.88 5.45 12.72
N TYR A 263 -23.36 6.54 13.30
CA TYR A 263 -22.29 7.39 12.76
C TYR A 263 -20.93 7.14 13.40
N ALA A 264 -20.84 6.21 14.37
CA ALA A 264 -19.58 5.83 14.99
C ALA A 264 -18.57 5.37 13.92
N GLU A 265 -17.35 5.91 14.02
CA GLU A 265 -16.23 5.55 13.16
C GLU A 265 -15.64 4.19 13.57
N CYS A 266 -14.75 3.65 12.73
CA CYS A 266 -14.05 2.42 13.09
C CYS A 266 -13.23 2.62 14.36
N GLY A 267 -13.12 1.59 15.19
CA GLY A 267 -12.40 1.71 16.46
C GLY A 267 -13.19 2.37 17.59
N ASP A 268 -14.34 3.00 17.31
CA ASP A 268 -15.12 3.70 18.33
C ASP A 268 -15.57 2.74 19.45
N PRO A 269 -15.44 3.11 20.74
CA PRO A 269 -15.77 2.24 21.87
C PRO A 269 -17.22 1.72 21.91
N SER A 270 -18.15 2.40 21.24
CA SER A 270 -19.56 2.01 21.14
C SER A 270 -19.82 0.93 20.09
N THR A 271 -18.87 0.68 19.18
CA THR A 271 -18.99 -0.37 18.16
C THR A 271 -18.61 -1.73 18.73
N PRO A 272 -19.18 -2.85 18.25
CA PRO A 272 -18.78 -4.18 18.70
C PRO A 272 -17.35 -4.54 18.26
N GLY A 273 -16.73 -5.50 18.95
CA GLY A 273 -15.40 -6.04 18.62
C GLY A 273 -15.41 -7.57 18.53
N TRP A 274 -14.24 -8.19 18.48
CA TRP A 274 -14.03 -9.64 18.44
C TRP A 274 -14.72 -10.30 17.24
N PHE A 275 -14.55 -9.72 16.07
CA PHE A 275 -14.94 -10.34 14.80
C PHE A 275 -13.80 -11.18 14.25
N ARG A 276 -14.13 -12.30 13.60
CA ARG A 276 -13.21 -13.05 12.74
C ARG A 276 -13.73 -12.98 11.31
N VAL A 277 -12.93 -12.52 10.36
CA VAL A 277 -13.31 -12.38 8.94
C VAL A 277 -12.32 -13.15 8.10
N VAL A 278 -12.80 -14.13 7.31
CA VAL A 278 -11.93 -15.10 6.63
C VAL A 278 -12.31 -15.31 5.17
N GLY A 279 -11.35 -15.22 4.25
CA GLY A 279 -11.52 -15.67 2.86
C GLY A 279 -12.50 -14.82 2.03
N LEU A 280 -12.77 -13.58 2.43
CA LEU A 280 -13.75 -12.71 1.78
C LEU A 280 -13.07 -11.68 0.88
N THR A 281 -13.65 -11.44 -0.30
CA THR A 281 -13.27 -10.33 -1.18
C THR A 281 -14.28 -9.18 -1.07
N PHE A 282 -13.80 -7.97 -0.86
CA PHE A 282 -14.55 -6.73 -0.79
C PHE A 282 -14.15 -5.82 -1.95
N ARG A 283 -15.09 -5.37 -2.78
CA ARG A 283 -14.76 -4.48 -3.90
C ARG A 283 -15.79 -3.44 -4.27
N TYR A 284 -15.34 -2.37 -4.93
CA TYR A 284 -16.19 -1.30 -5.49
C TYR A 284 -17.03 -0.54 -4.46
N ALA A 285 -16.47 -0.35 -3.25
CA ALA A 285 -17.05 0.55 -2.27
C ALA A 285 -16.98 2.00 -2.77
N THR A 286 -18.03 2.78 -2.58
CA THR A 286 -18.09 4.23 -2.90
C THR A 286 -17.82 5.08 -1.66
N ASN A 287 -16.96 4.60 -0.76
CA ASN A 287 -16.55 5.27 0.47
C ASN A 287 -15.90 6.63 0.19
N ARG A 288 -16.01 7.53 1.17
CA ARG A 288 -15.28 8.80 1.16
C ARG A 288 -13.79 8.54 1.34
N ALA A 289 -12.98 9.54 1.02
CA ALA A 289 -11.62 9.59 1.53
C ALA A 289 -11.64 9.48 3.07
N GLN A 290 -10.66 8.76 3.63
CA GLN A 290 -10.47 8.44 5.05
C GLN A 290 -11.53 7.50 5.67
N GLU A 291 -12.60 7.16 4.95
CA GLU A 291 -13.59 6.17 5.41
C GLU A 291 -13.21 4.79 4.88
N GLY A 292 -12.93 3.82 5.75
CA GLY A 292 -12.62 2.45 5.33
C GLY A 292 -13.82 1.71 4.75
N ALA A 293 -13.61 0.94 3.67
CA ALA A 293 -14.63 0.02 3.17
C ALA A 293 -14.85 -1.18 4.12
N VAL A 294 -13.79 -1.58 4.83
CA VAL A 294 -13.76 -2.66 5.81
C VAL A 294 -13.19 -2.15 7.15
N CYS A 295 -13.85 -2.52 8.24
CA CYS A 295 -13.46 -2.21 9.61
C CYS A 295 -13.53 -3.47 10.49
N ALA A 296 -12.53 -3.71 11.34
CA ALA A 296 -12.44 -4.87 12.21
C ALA A 296 -13.23 -4.73 13.55
N GLY A 297 -13.91 -3.59 13.75
CA GLY A 297 -14.61 -3.24 14.98
C GLY A 297 -13.69 -2.60 16.02
N ARG A 298 -14.16 -2.40 17.25
CA ARG A 298 -13.39 -1.64 18.26
C ARG A 298 -12.15 -2.34 18.81
N GLU A 299 -12.17 -3.68 18.88
CA GLU A 299 -11.10 -4.44 19.51
C GLU A 299 -11.07 -5.91 19.08
N GLY A 300 -9.90 -6.54 19.15
CA GLY A 300 -9.75 -8.00 19.14
C GLY A 300 -10.09 -8.69 17.82
N GLY A 301 -10.31 -7.93 16.75
CA GLY A 301 -10.64 -8.46 15.43
C GLY A 301 -9.52 -9.31 14.83
N LEU A 302 -9.88 -10.38 14.12
CA LEU A 302 -8.98 -11.26 13.40
C LEU A 302 -9.41 -11.30 11.92
N VAL A 303 -8.62 -10.71 11.04
CA VAL A 303 -8.91 -10.63 9.61
C VAL A 303 -7.87 -11.43 8.85
N GLU A 304 -8.30 -12.45 8.12
CA GLU A 304 -7.42 -13.50 7.58
C GLU A 304 -7.80 -13.78 6.13
N ASP A 305 -6.81 -13.79 5.23
CA ASP A 305 -7.06 -14.11 3.81
C ASP A 305 -8.20 -13.27 3.20
N VAL A 306 -8.17 -11.96 3.48
CA VAL A 306 -9.16 -11.02 2.97
C VAL A 306 -8.56 -10.19 1.85
N ARG A 307 -9.37 -9.88 0.83
CA ARG A 307 -8.99 -8.96 -0.25
C ARG A 307 -9.91 -7.76 -0.24
N VAL A 308 -9.35 -6.55 -0.17
CA VAL A 308 -10.11 -5.29 -0.27
C VAL A 308 -9.55 -4.48 -1.42
N GLU A 309 -10.35 -4.30 -2.47
CA GLU A 309 -9.86 -3.77 -3.73
C GLU A 309 -10.82 -2.82 -4.44
N TRP A 310 -10.25 -1.94 -5.27
CA TRP A 310 -11.02 -1.06 -6.14
C TRP A 310 -12.07 -0.21 -5.40
N THR A 311 -11.81 0.13 -4.15
CA THR A 311 -12.64 1.07 -3.39
C THR A 311 -12.41 2.50 -3.89
N ASN A 312 -13.34 3.40 -3.61
CA ASN A 312 -13.26 4.82 -3.96
C ASN A 312 -12.32 5.59 -3.02
N GLY A 313 -12.24 5.20 -1.74
CA GLY A 313 -11.40 5.83 -0.73
C GLY A 313 -10.38 4.87 -0.12
N LEU A 314 -10.44 4.73 1.21
CA LEU A 314 -9.60 3.83 2.01
C LEU A 314 -10.07 2.37 1.93
N GLY A 315 -9.16 1.43 1.71
CA GLY A 315 -9.48 0.00 1.74
C GLY A 315 -9.90 -0.48 3.13
N ILE A 316 -8.93 -0.65 4.03
CA ILE A 316 -9.11 -1.16 5.39
C ILE A 316 -8.81 -0.04 6.39
N ASP A 317 -9.81 0.28 7.21
CA ASP A 317 -9.62 1.05 8.43
C ASP A 317 -9.30 0.10 9.58
N ALA A 318 -8.06 0.19 10.07
CA ALA A 318 -7.53 -0.67 11.12
C ALA A 318 -7.71 -0.08 12.52
N SER A 319 -8.51 0.99 12.66
CA SER A 319 -8.68 1.66 13.95
C SER A 319 -9.24 0.75 15.03
N GLY A 320 -8.73 0.87 16.25
CA GLY A 320 -9.14 0.05 17.40
C GLY A 320 -7.95 -0.50 18.18
N ARG A 321 -8.05 -1.72 18.70
CA ARG A 321 -6.98 -2.33 19.50
C ARG A 321 -6.94 -3.85 19.46
N GLY A 322 -5.75 -4.44 19.61
CA GLY A 322 -5.58 -5.88 19.69
C GLY A 322 -6.03 -6.62 18.44
N HIS A 323 -6.05 -5.93 17.29
CA HIS A 323 -6.41 -6.54 16.01
C HIS A 323 -5.25 -7.36 15.46
N THR A 324 -5.58 -8.43 14.74
CA THR A 324 -4.63 -9.18 13.91
C THR A 324 -5.14 -9.19 12.48
N PHE A 325 -4.34 -8.65 11.57
CA PHE A 325 -4.54 -8.74 10.13
C PHE A 325 -3.45 -9.66 9.59
N ARG A 326 -3.85 -10.77 8.96
CA ARG A 326 -2.93 -11.78 8.45
C ARG A 326 -3.27 -12.17 7.02
N GLN A 327 -2.26 -12.28 6.16
CA GLN A 327 -2.45 -12.71 4.76
C GLN A 327 -3.54 -11.89 4.03
N THR A 328 -3.68 -10.63 4.40
CA THR A 328 -4.76 -9.75 3.94
C THR A 328 -4.20 -8.71 2.99
N ARG A 329 -4.96 -8.40 1.94
CA ARG A 329 -4.56 -7.49 0.87
C ARG A 329 -5.50 -6.29 0.80
N ALA A 330 -4.93 -5.09 0.72
CA ALA A 330 -5.68 -3.88 0.43
C ALA A 330 -5.06 -3.18 -0.80
N ASP A 331 -5.50 -3.58 -1.98
CA ASP A 331 -4.87 -3.26 -3.25
C ASP A 331 -5.77 -2.38 -4.12
N LEU A 332 -5.18 -1.55 -4.97
CA LEU A 332 -5.89 -0.81 -6.02
C LEU A 332 -7.04 0.05 -5.47
N ASN A 333 -6.88 0.61 -4.27
CA ASN A 333 -7.87 1.45 -3.61
C ASN A 333 -7.65 2.93 -3.95
N GLY A 334 -8.74 3.71 -3.90
CA GLY A 334 -8.79 5.05 -4.47
C GLY A 334 -7.84 6.02 -3.81
N GLN A 335 -7.68 5.92 -2.49
CA GLN A 335 -6.81 6.76 -1.68
C GLN A 335 -5.61 5.97 -1.13
N MET A 336 -5.87 4.96 -0.29
CA MET A 336 -4.83 4.11 0.28
C MET A 336 -5.36 2.72 0.62
N GLY A 337 -4.44 1.75 0.77
CA GLY A 337 -4.81 0.39 1.17
C GLY A 337 -5.20 0.33 2.65
N TRP A 338 -4.32 0.82 3.51
CA TRP A 338 -4.45 0.71 4.97
C TRP A 338 -4.48 2.08 5.65
N GLY A 339 -5.33 2.22 6.67
CA GLY A 339 -5.52 3.48 7.39
C GLY A 339 -5.85 3.25 8.85
N GLY A 340 -5.90 4.34 9.63
CA GLY A 340 -6.44 4.35 10.99
C GLY A 340 -5.39 4.31 12.11
N GLY A 341 -5.86 4.11 13.34
CA GLY A 341 -5.02 4.11 14.55
C GLY A 341 -5.23 2.90 15.44
N CYS A 342 -4.17 2.13 15.69
CA CYS A 342 -4.27 0.83 16.36
C CYS A 342 -3.37 0.72 17.60
N GLN A 343 -3.89 0.18 18.69
CA GLN A 343 -3.08 -0.16 19.86
C GLN A 343 -2.88 -1.68 19.98
N GLY A 344 -1.64 -2.14 20.11
CA GLY A 344 -1.35 -3.56 20.37
C GLY A 344 -1.71 -4.48 19.21
N CYS A 345 -1.61 -4.00 17.97
CA CYS A 345 -2.09 -4.70 16.79
C CYS A 345 -0.96 -5.39 16.02
N LEU A 346 -1.31 -6.44 15.30
CA LEU A 346 -0.41 -7.20 14.44
C LEU A 346 -0.88 -7.13 12.98
N PHE A 347 0.01 -6.65 12.10
CA PHE A 347 -0.14 -6.69 10.66
C PHE A 347 0.94 -7.64 10.13
N GLU A 348 0.56 -8.82 9.68
CA GLU A 348 1.49 -9.89 9.31
C GLU A 348 1.20 -10.44 7.91
N ASP A 349 2.22 -10.57 7.06
CA ASP A 349 2.10 -11.18 5.74
C ASP A 349 1.01 -10.51 4.85
N ASN A 350 0.83 -9.21 5.05
CA ASN A 350 -0.19 -8.41 4.36
C ASN A 350 0.36 -7.69 3.13
N ALA A 351 -0.52 -7.18 2.26
CA ALA A 351 -0.12 -6.41 1.08
C ALA A 351 -0.89 -5.10 0.89
N ALA A 352 -0.24 -4.15 0.22
CA ALA A 352 -0.79 -2.89 -0.27
C ALA A 352 -0.19 -2.52 -1.62
N VAL A 353 -0.90 -2.78 -2.71
CA VAL A 353 -0.36 -2.65 -4.08
C VAL A 353 -1.19 -1.73 -4.94
N GLY A 354 -0.54 -0.78 -5.63
CA GLY A 354 -1.17 0.03 -6.67
C GLY A 354 -2.27 0.98 -6.16
N ASN A 355 -2.26 1.31 -4.87
CA ASN A 355 -3.23 2.21 -4.27
C ASN A 355 -2.98 3.67 -4.68
N ASN A 356 -3.95 4.51 -4.34
CA ASN A 356 -4.09 5.89 -4.78
C ASN A 356 -4.46 6.04 -6.27
N TRP A 357 -5.34 5.18 -6.79
CA TRP A 357 -5.74 5.29 -8.20
C TRP A 357 -6.49 6.59 -8.47
N LYS A 358 -7.17 7.22 -7.50
CA LYS A 358 -7.89 8.49 -7.70
C LYS A 358 -6.98 9.71 -7.74
N GLY A 359 -5.72 9.59 -7.32
CA GLY A 359 -4.77 10.70 -7.37
C GLY A 359 -4.91 11.68 -6.20
N HIS A 360 -5.32 11.20 -5.03
CA HIS A 360 -5.27 12.00 -3.80
C HIS A 360 -3.87 12.53 -3.57
N ASP A 361 -3.80 13.76 -3.04
CA ASP A 361 -2.56 14.35 -2.59
C ASP A 361 -1.92 13.45 -1.50
N PRO A 362 -0.76 12.83 -1.76
CA PRO A 362 -0.18 11.89 -0.80
C PRO A 362 0.42 12.53 0.45
N TYR A 363 0.51 13.86 0.52
CA TYR A 363 0.91 14.57 1.74
C TYR A 363 -0.29 15.07 2.54
N TRP A 364 -1.50 15.00 1.98
CA TRP A 364 -2.72 15.02 2.79
C TRP A 364 -2.93 13.62 3.38
N GLU A 365 -3.18 12.62 2.52
CA GLU A 365 -3.30 11.22 2.90
C GLU A 365 -3.49 10.32 1.69
N ALA A 366 -2.46 9.56 1.28
CA ALA A 366 -2.58 8.51 0.26
C ALA A 366 -1.35 7.60 0.24
N GLY A 367 -1.46 6.38 -0.30
CA GLY A 367 -0.32 5.46 -0.46
C GLY A 367 -0.65 4.01 -0.16
N GLY A 368 0.36 3.22 0.23
CA GLY A 368 0.17 1.85 0.69
C GLY A 368 -0.59 1.82 2.01
N GLY A 369 -0.16 2.63 2.97
CA GLY A 369 -0.96 2.92 4.15
C GLY A 369 -0.41 4.03 5.04
N LYS A 370 -1.31 4.63 5.82
CA LYS A 370 -1.00 5.66 6.80
C LYS A 370 -1.64 5.34 8.15
N TRP A 371 -0.82 5.35 9.20
CA TRP A 371 -1.27 5.09 10.57
C TRP A 371 -1.04 6.33 11.44
N VAL A 372 -2.06 6.65 12.25
CA VAL A 372 -2.07 7.81 13.14
C VAL A 372 -2.39 7.33 14.56
N GLY A 373 -1.63 7.78 15.56
CA GLY A 373 -1.87 7.38 16.95
C GLY A 373 -1.68 5.88 17.23
N THR A 374 -0.92 5.18 16.40
CA THR A 374 -0.69 3.73 16.52
C THR A 374 0.40 3.44 17.53
N THR A 375 0.12 2.54 18.46
CA THR A 375 1.04 2.22 19.56
C THR A 375 1.18 0.74 19.82
N ASP A 376 2.34 0.34 20.34
CA ASP A 376 2.61 -1.02 20.80
C ASP A 376 2.31 -2.10 19.72
N SER A 377 2.46 -1.73 18.43
CA SER A 377 1.99 -2.52 17.29
C SER A 377 3.14 -3.01 16.40
N VAL A 378 2.90 -4.09 15.67
CA VAL A 378 3.89 -4.73 14.79
C VAL A 378 3.35 -4.78 13.36
N ILE A 379 4.07 -4.18 12.43
CA ILE A 379 3.92 -4.37 10.99
C ILE A 379 5.07 -5.25 10.53
N ARG A 380 4.78 -6.51 10.21
CA ARG A 380 5.79 -7.49 9.80
C ARG A 380 5.50 -8.18 8.50
N ARG A 381 6.55 -8.36 7.69
CA ARG A 381 6.49 -9.04 6.38
C ARG A 381 5.39 -8.46 5.48
N HIS A 382 5.20 -7.16 5.59
CA HIS A 382 4.25 -6.42 4.77
C HIS A 382 4.85 -6.13 3.40
N TYR A 383 4.05 -6.27 2.35
CA TYR A 383 4.44 -5.99 0.97
C TYR A 383 3.72 -4.73 0.46
N ALA A 384 4.46 -3.64 0.28
CA ALA A 384 3.91 -2.39 -0.24
C ALA A 384 4.55 -2.04 -1.58
N ALA A 385 3.79 -2.03 -2.67
CA ALA A 385 4.36 -1.80 -4.00
C ALA A 385 3.55 -0.89 -4.90
N HIS A 386 4.26 -0.05 -5.67
CA HIS A 386 3.70 0.78 -6.74
C HIS A 386 2.51 1.66 -6.32
N ASN A 387 2.49 2.09 -5.05
CA ASN A 387 1.46 2.99 -4.55
C ASN A 387 1.75 4.42 -4.99
N GLY A 388 0.70 5.19 -5.28
CA GLY A 388 0.79 6.63 -5.56
C GLY A 388 1.04 7.47 -4.31
N GLY A 389 1.90 7.02 -3.40
CA GLY A 389 2.22 7.63 -2.11
C GLY A 389 3.13 6.69 -1.31
N PRO A 390 3.50 7.04 -0.06
CA PRO A 390 4.41 6.22 0.73
C PRO A 390 3.95 4.77 0.87
N GLY A 391 4.90 3.83 0.99
CA GLY A 391 4.58 2.43 1.24
C GLY A 391 3.97 2.21 2.62
N ILE A 392 4.71 2.63 3.67
CA ILE A 392 4.24 2.69 5.05
C ILE A 392 4.49 4.09 5.59
N TRP A 393 3.46 4.71 6.17
CA TRP A 393 3.56 6.03 6.79
C TRP A 393 3.01 6.02 8.21
N LEU A 394 3.84 6.25 9.22
CA LEU A 394 3.40 6.53 10.59
C LEU A 394 3.42 8.04 10.78
N ASP A 395 2.26 8.69 10.86
CA ASP A 395 2.14 10.15 10.96
C ASP A 395 1.33 10.56 12.19
N GLY A 396 1.94 11.27 13.14
CA GLY A 396 1.23 11.82 14.28
C GLY A 396 1.07 10.83 15.44
N GLY A 397 1.92 10.98 16.47
CA GLY A 397 1.70 10.35 17.78
C GLY A 397 1.82 8.82 17.81
N ASN A 398 2.72 8.28 17.00
CA ASN A 398 2.96 6.83 16.94
C ASN A 398 4.10 6.42 17.89
N HIS A 399 3.90 5.40 18.72
CA HIS A 399 4.86 5.05 19.78
C HIS A 399 5.06 3.55 19.95
N ARG A 400 6.31 3.09 20.19
CA ARG A 400 6.62 1.69 20.53
C ARG A 400 6.15 0.68 19.48
N ASN A 401 6.34 1.01 18.20
CA ASN A 401 5.97 0.14 17.10
C ASN A 401 7.18 -0.61 16.54
N THR A 402 6.93 -1.71 15.84
CA THR A 402 7.95 -2.43 15.06
C THR A 402 7.52 -2.53 13.59
N ILE A 403 8.41 -2.14 12.68
CA ILE A 403 8.30 -2.39 11.24
C ILE A 403 9.45 -3.32 10.86
N GLU A 404 9.14 -4.57 10.54
CA GLU A 404 10.16 -5.60 10.29
C GLU A 404 9.81 -6.50 9.12
N GLY A 405 10.77 -7.12 8.43
CA GLY A 405 10.37 -8.11 7.43
C GLY A 405 9.88 -7.55 6.10
N CYS A 406 9.67 -6.23 5.99
CA CYS A 406 8.83 -5.67 4.93
C CYS A 406 9.59 -5.47 3.62
N LEU A 407 8.86 -5.57 2.51
CA LEU A 407 9.34 -5.30 1.16
C LEU A 407 8.55 -4.13 0.56
N LEU A 408 9.23 -3.02 0.32
CA LEU A 408 8.64 -1.76 -0.12
C LEU A 408 9.26 -1.31 -1.44
N VAL A 409 8.55 -1.52 -2.55
CA VAL A 409 9.15 -1.38 -3.90
C VAL A 409 8.35 -0.43 -4.79
N GLY A 410 9.03 0.52 -5.42
CA GLY A 410 8.40 1.32 -6.49
C GLY A 410 7.30 2.27 -6.02
N ASN A 411 7.17 2.52 -4.72
CA ASN A 411 6.22 3.48 -4.16
C ASN A 411 6.64 4.91 -4.51
N ALA A 412 5.68 5.78 -4.83
CA ALA A 412 5.96 7.21 -4.97
C ALA A 412 6.25 7.83 -3.60
N SER A 413 7.13 8.83 -3.51
CA SER A 413 7.58 9.40 -2.23
C SER A 413 8.51 8.44 -1.46
N ALA A 414 8.14 8.00 -0.25
CA ALA A 414 8.97 7.20 0.62
C ALA A 414 8.62 5.71 0.59
N GLY A 415 9.60 4.84 0.81
CA GLY A 415 9.32 3.44 1.15
C GLY A 415 8.65 3.40 2.52
N ILE A 416 9.41 3.77 3.55
CA ILE A 416 8.95 3.93 4.93
C ILE A 416 9.06 5.41 5.31
N MET A 417 8.01 5.98 5.90
CA MET A 417 7.96 7.35 6.39
C MET A 417 7.53 7.37 7.86
N LEU A 418 8.44 7.76 8.75
CA LEU A 418 8.11 8.08 10.14
C LEU A 418 7.99 9.59 10.26
N GLU A 419 6.83 10.06 10.69
CA GLU A 419 6.49 11.47 10.74
C GLU A 419 5.83 11.91 12.05
N LEU A 420 6.12 13.15 12.45
CA LEU A 420 5.41 13.94 13.46
C LEU A 420 5.14 13.21 14.78
N ASN A 421 6.05 13.37 15.75
CA ASN A 421 5.95 12.73 17.06
C ASN A 421 5.85 11.19 16.98
N THR A 422 6.49 10.61 15.96
CA THR A 422 6.73 9.16 15.91
C THR A 422 8.00 8.83 16.67
N THR A 423 7.90 8.01 17.72
CA THR A 423 9.02 7.69 18.62
C THR A 423 9.06 6.23 19.02
N GLU A 424 10.20 5.80 19.56
CA GLU A 424 10.37 4.45 20.12
C GLU A 424 10.03 3.34 19.11
N THR A 425 10.14 3.65 17.81
CA THR A 425 9.80 2.72 16.73
C THR A 425 11.06 2.02 16.23
N LEU A 426 10.99 0.69 16.13
CA LEU A 426 12.02 -0.15 15.51
C LEU A 426 11.69 -0.37 14.03
N VAL A 427 12.61 0.00 13.15
CA VAL A 427 12.55 -0.29 11.72
C VAL A 427 13.71 -1.22 11.40
N GLN A 428 13.44 -2.51 11.24
CA GLN A 428 14.50 -3.51 11.06
C GLN A 428 14.31 -4.48 9.89
N HIS A 429 15.43 -4.89 9.30
CA HIS A 429 15.48 -5.94 8.26
C HIS A 429 14.69 -5.65 6.97
N ASN A 430 14.11 -4.46 6.83
CA ASN A 430 13.26 -4.14 5.68
C ASN A 430 14.08 -3.92 4.41
N VAL A 431 13.41 -4.09 3.26
CA VAL A 431 13.93 -3.73 1.95
C VAL A 431 13.10 -2.57 1.40
N ALA A 432 13.71 -1.40 1.24
CA ALA A 432 13.10 -0.24 0.60
C ALA A 432 13.83 0.06 -0.71
N ALA A 433 13.17 -0.20 -1.84
CA ALA A 433 13.81 -0.15 -3.14
C ALA A 433 13.01 0.57 -4.22
N ALA A 434 13.73 1.18 -5.16
CA ALA A 434 13.16 1.77 -6.37
C ALA A 434 12.02 2.79 -6.14
N THR A 435 11.96 3.44 -4.98
CA THR A 435 10.94 4.48 -4.73
C THR A 435 11.11 5.63 -5.72
N ARG A 436 10.00 6.30 -6.03
CA ARG A 436 9.91 7.26 -7.15
C ARG A 436 9.77 8.68 -6.62
N TRP A 437 10.39 9.65 -7.30
CA TRP A 437 10.22 11.06 -6.95
C TRP A 437 8.74 11.45 -7.00
N LEU A 438 8.27 11.98 -5.88
CA LEU A 438 7.03 12.72 -5.80
C LEU A 438 7.33 14.05 -5.13
N ARG A 439 7.14 15.15 -5.85
CA ARG A 439 7.39 16.54 -5.41
C ARG A 439 8.80 16.78 -4.85
N TRP A 440 9.07 16.38 -3.61
CA TRP A 440 10.30 16.69 -2.89
C TRP A 440 10.99 15.48 -2.26
N THR A 441 10.46 14.26 -2.43
CA THR A 441 11.14 13.06 -1.96
C THR A 441 10.91 11.86 -2.86
N GLY A 442 11.92 10.99 -2.90
CA GLY A 442 11.90 9.64 -3.45
C GLY A 442 12.66 8.72 -2.50
N THR A 443 12.58 8.96 -1.19
CA THR A 443 13.51 8.38 -0.21
C THR A 443 13.19 6.92 0.10
N GLY A 444 14.18 6.09 0.41
CA GLY A 444 13.94 4.73 0.89
C GLY A 444 13.28 4.73 2.27
N ILE A 445 13.99 5.28 3.27
CA ILE A 445 13.50 5.46 4.64
C ILE A 445 13.60 6.94 5.04
N LEU A 446 12.45 7.57 5.29
CA LEU A 446 12.34 8.96 5.68
C LEU A 446 11.92 9.06 7.16
N SER A 447 12.70 9.81 7.94
CA SER A 447 12.42 10.18 9.32
C SER A 447 12.23 11.69 9.38
N GLN A 448 10.98 12.16 9.48
CA GLN A 448 10.64 13.58 9.42
C GLN A 448 9.95 14.03 10.71
N ALA A 449 10.53 14.96 11.48
CA ALA A 449 9.98 15.35 12.79
C ALA A 449 9.67 14.13 13.69
N ALA A 450 10.56 13.15 13.64
CA ALA A 450 10.50 11.88 14.36
C ALA A 450 11.85 11.63 15.05
N SER A 451 11.81 11.08 16.27
CA SER A 451 12.99 10.96 17.13
C SER A 451 12.90 9.73 18.03
N ARG A 452 14.04 9.31 18.58
CA ARG A 452 14.15 8.11 19.44
C ARG A 452 13.71 6.82 18.71
N ASN A 453 13.96 6.74 17.41
CA ASN A 453 13.70 5.57 16.59
C ASN A 453 15.00 4.83 16.26
N ALA A 454 14.87 3.55 15.94
CA ALA A 454 15.99 2.68 15.58
C ALA A 454 15.82 2.14 14.16
N TYR A 455 16.79 2.38 13.29
CA TYR A 455 16.86 1.89 11.91
C TYR A 455 18.00 0.89 11.82
N VAL A 456 17.68 -0.40 11.76
CA VAL A 456 18.66 -1.47 11.96
C VAL A 456 18.58 -2.54 10.87
N HIS A 457 19.71 -2.93 10.27
CA HIS A 457 19.75 -4.05 9.32
C HIS A 457 18.84 -3.91 8.09
N ASN A 458 18.47 -2.69 7.69
CA ASN A 458 17.67 -2.49 6.49
C ASN A 458 18.56 -2.51 5.23
N THR A 459 17.99 -2.97 4.12
CA THR A 459 18.55 -2.82 2.77
C THR A 459 17.79 -1.71 2.05
N VAL A 460 18.49 -0.66 1.64
CA VAL A 460 17.88 0.53 1.05
C VAL A 460 18.59 0.86 -0.25
N GLU A 461 17.96 0.58 -1.38
CA GLU A 461 18.66 0.60 -2.66
C GLU A 461 17.85 1.13 -3.84
N ALA A 462 18.57 1.66 -4.84
CA ALA A 462 17.99 2.06 -6.13
C ALA A 462 16.81 3.06 -6.05
N ASN A 463 16.59 3.71 -4.91
CA ASN A 463 15.53 4.71 -4.73
C ASN A 463 15.87 5.97 -5.51
N GLU A 464 14.88 6.70 -6.03
CA GLU A 464 15.16 7.91 -6.80
C GLU A 464 15.64 9.10 -5.94
N GLY A 465 15.34 9.06 -4.64
CA GLY A 465 15.74 10.04 -3.63
C GLY A 465 16.83 9.52 -2.69
N SER A 466 16.87 10.03 -1.45
CA SER A 466 17.89 9.60 -0.49
C SER A 466 17.68 8.14 -0.06
N GLY A 467 18.74 7.46 0.35
CA GLY A 467 18.60 6.15 1.00
C GLY A 467 17.89 6.30 2.34
N VAL A 468 18.60 6.84 3.33
CA VAL A 468 18.02 7.23 4.64
C VAL A 468 18.10 8.74 4.79
N TRP A 469 16.98 9.38 5.14
CA TRP A 469 16.92 10.81 5.37
C TRP A 469 16.31 11.14 6.73
N LEU A 470 17.11 11.71 7.62
CA LEU A 470 16.66 12.29 8.88
C LEU A 470 16.46 13.79 8.70
N ARG A 471 15.26 14.30 8.97
CA ARG A 471 14.99 15.72 8.78
C ARG A 471 13.95 16.30 9.72
N LEU A 472 13.97 17.63 9.80
CA LEU A 472 12.83 18.41 10.24
C LEU A 472 11.82 18.61 9.10
N ASP A 473 10.55 18.65 9.47
CA ASP A 473 9.48 19.15 8.60
C ASP A 473 9.69 20.66 8.34
N PRO A 474 9.55 21.17 7.09
CA PRO A 474 9.67 22.58 6.76
C PRO A 474 8.85 23.54 7.63
N ASP A 475 7.68 23.10 8.13
CA ASP A 475 6.84 23.91 9.02
C ASP A 475 7.35 23.93 10.48
N ARG A 476 8.46 23.25 10.78
CA ARG A 476 9.06 23.11 12.12
C ARG A 476 8.08 22.61 13.18
N ARG A 477 7.11 21.78 12.76
CA ARG A 477 6.21 21.05 13.65
C ARG A 477 7.04 19.94 14.34
N ALA A 478 7.24 20.02 15.66
CA ALA A 478 8.22 19.25 16.46
C ALA A 478 7.85 17.75 16.64
N PRO A 479 8.75 16.82 17.07
CA PRO A 479 10.10 17.03 17.62
C PRO A 479 11.29 16.47 16.81
N ASP A 480 12.45 17.06 17.11
CA ASP A 480 13.78 16.58 16.76
C ASP A 480 14.29 15.51 17.73
N GLY A 481 15.36 14.80 17.34
CA GLY A 481 16.22 14.15 18.32
C GLY A 481 16.76 12.77 17.92
N ALA A 482 17.73 12.35 18.74
CA ALA A 482 18.51 11.13 18.69
C ALA A 482 17.80 9.93 18.04
N ASN A 483 18.21 9.59 16.83
CA ASN A 483 17.89 8.29 16.25
C ASN A 483 19.11 7.36 16.35
N VAL A 484 18.87 6.07 16.22
CA VAL A 484 19.93 5.08 16.04
C VAL A 484 19.85 4.57 14.61
N VAL A 485 20.93 4.70 13.85
CA VAL A 485 21.05 4.20 12.48
C VAL A 485 22.22 3.24 12.45
N ALA A 486 21.97 1.93 12.46
CA ALA A 486 23.01 0.92 12.62
C ALA A 486 22.91 -0.26 11.65
N ASN A 487 24.06 -0.70 11.14
CA ASN A 487 24.23 -1.89 10.31
C ASN A 487 23.28 -1.96 9.09
N ASN A 488 22.92 -0.80 8.52
CA ASN A 488 22.11 -0.76 7.30
C ASN A 488 23.01 -0.89 6.07
N TRP A 489 22.49 -1.50 5.00
CA TRP A 489 23.08 -1.46 3.68
C TRP A 489 22.31 -0.45 2.83
N ILE A 490 22.97 0.64 2.45
CA ILE A 490 22.35 1.76 1.75
C ILE A 490 23.17 2.03 0.50
N ALA A 491 22.67 1.65 -0.68
CA ALA A 491 23.47 1.75 -1.90
C ALA A 491 22.63 1.95 -3.17
N GLY A 492 23.17 2.71 -4.11
CA GLY A 492 22.59 2.82 -5.44
C GLY A 492 21.39 3.77 -5.52
N ASN A 493 21.12 4.56 -4.48
CA ASN A 493 20.00 5.50 -4.43
C ASN A 493 20.28 6.75 -5.27
N VAL A 494 19.54 6.92 -6.37
CA VAL A 494 19.76 7.82 -7.52
C VAL A 494 19.79 9.29 -7.13
N THR A 495 20.59 10.03 -7.89
CA THR A 495 20.82 11.46 -7.75
C THR A 495 20.49 12.15 -9.07
N GLY A 496 19.38 12.89 -9.10
CA GLY A 496 18.91 13.67 -10.25
C GLY A 496 19.08 15.18 -10.06
N GLU A 497 18.20 15.99 -10.65
CA GLU A 497 18.15 17.45 -10.41
C GLU A 497 17.72 17.83 -8.98
N HIS A 498 17.23 16.85 -8.20
CA HIS A 498 16.81 16.99 -6.81
C HIS A 498 17.89 16.46 -5.85
N GLU A 499 17.97 17.06 -4.66
CA GLU A 499 18.95 16.70 -3.63
C GLU A 499 18.70 15.29 -3.04
N ALA A 500 19.52 14.30 -3.44
CA ALA A 500 19.48 12.91 -2.93
C ALA A 500 20.88 12.40 -2.59
N ARG A 501 20.99 11.55 -1.55
CA ARG A 501 22.24 10.97 -1.05
C ARG A 501 21.99 9.61 -0.40
N GLU A 502 23.01 8.78 -0.19
CA GLU A 502 22.80 7.54 0.57
C GLU A 502 22.36 7.84 2.02
N MET A 503 23.01 8.80 2.68
CA MET A 503 22.65 9.25 4.02
C MET A 503 22.54 10.77 4.10
N SER A 504 21.38 11.24 4.54
CA SER A 504 21.06 12.66 4.64
C SER A 504 20.59 13.03 6.05
N ILE A 505 21.11 14.12 6.60
CA ILE A 505 20.58 14.79 7.80
C ILE A 505 20.33 16.25 7.45
N ALA A 506 19.08 16.73 7.60
CA ALA A 506 18.71 18.08 7.19
C ALA A 506 17.81 18.82 8.19
N GLY A 507 18.07 20.11 8.37
CA GLY A 507 17.17 21.03 9.07
C GLY A 507 17.08 20.85 10.58
N THR A 508 17.90 19.99 11.19
CA THR A 508 17.93 19.75 12.65
C THR A 508 18.94 20.63 13.39
N SER A 509 19.14 20.47 14.71
CA SER A 509 20.16 21.22 15.46
C SER A 509 21.51 20.48 15.49
N PRO A 510 22.66 21.17 15.57
CA PRO A 510 23.96 20.51 15.76
C PRO A 510 24.02 19.58 16.98
N ALA A 511 23.29 19.91 18.07
CA ALA A 511 23.18 19.06 19.24
C ALA A 511 22.41 17.75 18.93
N HIS A 512 21.38 17.81 18.10
CA HIS A 512 20.63 16.63 17.66
C HIS A 512 21.43 15.74 16.71
N VAL A 513 22.25 16.34 15.85
CA VAL A 513 23.22 15.59 15.02
C VAL A 513 24.14 14.77 15.93
N ARG A 514 24.72 15.38 16.98
CA ARG A 514 25.66 14.71 17.89
C ARG A 514 25.04 13.64 18.78
N THR A 515 23.73 13.69 19.01
CA THR A 515 23.02 12.69 19.83
C THR A 515 22.50 11.51 19.00
N THR A 516 22.44 11.65 17.68
CA THR A 516 22.13 10.56 16.76
C THR A 516 23.31 9.58 16.70
N ARG A 517 23.04 8.29 16.88
CA ARG A 517 24.06 7.25 16.91
C ARG A 517 24.14 6.52 15.58
N PHE A 518 25.34 6.48 15.02
CA PHE A 518 25.66 5.75 13.80
C PHE A 518 26.65 4.64 14.11
N ALA A 519 26.42 3.43 13.58
CA ALA A 519 27.36 2.32 13.73
C ALA A 519 27.24 1.29 12.59
N GLY A 520 28.34 0.96 11.93
CA GLY A 520 28.45 -0.23 11.07
C GLY A 520 27.66 -0.19 9.77
N ASN A 521 27.20 0.99 9.34
CA ASN A 521 26.47 1.13 8.09
C ASN A 521 27.39 0.97 6.87
N ALA A 522 26.85 0.43 5.78
CA ALA A 522 27.54 0.31 4.50
C ALA A 522 26.88 1.25 3.47
N TYR A 523 27.64 2.22 2.98
CA TYR A 523 27.13 3.25 2.07
C TYR A 523 27.69 3.08 0.65
N GLY A 524 26.81 3.09 -0.35
CA GLY A 524 27.16 3.08 -1.76
C GLY A 524 27.89 4.35 -2.18
N ARG A 525 29.03 4.24 -2.85
CA ARG A 525 29.76 5.42 -3.31
C ARG A 525 29.07 6.06 -4.53
N ARG A 526 28.81 7.37 -4.49
CA ARG A 526 28.00 8.07 -5.52
C ARG A 526 28.80 9.02 -6.43
N GLY A 527 29.85 9.70 -5.97
CA GLY A 527 30.59 10.70 -6.75
C GLY A 527 30.89 12.00 -5.98
N ARG A 528 31.42 13.03 -6.65
CA ARG A 528 31.78 14.32 -6.01
C ARG A 528 31.10 15.54 -6.65
N ASP A 529 30.02 15.33 -7.38
CA ASP A 529 29.31 16.43 -8.03
C ASP A 529 28.27 17.03 -7.07
N LEU A 530 27.83 18.28 -7.32
CA LEU A 530 26.97 19.05 -6.41
C LEU A 530 25.70 18.29 -5.97
N TYR A 531 25.18 17.45 -6.87
CA TYR A 531 23.97 16.65 -6.67
C TYR A 531 24.27 15.17 -6.41
N GLN A 532 25.53 14.75 -6.50
CA GLN A 532 25.96 13.36 -6.35
C GLN A 532 27.00 13.25 -5.23
N SER A 533 26.53 13.12 -4.00
CA SER A 533 27.37 12.82 -2.83
C SER A 533 26.78 11.68 -2.01
N THR A 534 27.64 10.94 -1.32
CA THR A 534 27.22 9.84 -0.43
C THR A 534 26.57 10.39 0.83
N PHE A 535 27.14 11.47 1.39
CA PHE A 535 26.69 12.07 2.65
C PHE A 535 26.19 13.49 2.45
N TYR A 536 25.18 13.84 3.22
CA TYR A 536 24.72 15.21 3.41
C TYR A 536 24.39 15.50 4.87
N LEU A 537 24.85 16.66 5.33
CA LEU A 537 24.58 17.14 6.67
C LEU A 537 24.39 18.66 6.64
N ALA A 538 23.21 19.10 7.07
CA ALA A 538 22.87 20.51 7.26
C ALA A 538 21.92 20.66 8.48
N PRO A 539 22.25 21.45 9.50
CA PRO A 539 23.50 22.19 9.69
C PRO A 539 24.64 21.26 10.07
N VAL A 540 25.87 21.74 9.85
CA VAL A 540 27.07 21.02 10.25
C VAL A 540 27.51 21.49 11.64
N PRO A 541 27.82 20.59 12.58
CA PRO A 541 28.41 20.98 13.85
C PRO A 541 29.72 21.75 13.63
N ASP A 542 29.82 22.92 14.23
CA ASP A 542 31.01 23.79 14.25
C ASP A 542 31.43 24.37 12.89
N LEU A 543 30.56 24.35 11.86
CA LEU A 543 30.84 24.92 10.53
C LEU A 543 29.67 25.78 10.02
N GLU A 544 29.98 26.85 9.28
CA GLU A 544 28.97 27.77 8.71
C GLU A 544 28.29 27.26 7.43
N ALA A 545 28.85 26.24 6.77
CA ALA A 545 28.36 25.71 5.49
C ALA A 545 27.92 24.25 5.58
N ASP A 546 27.00 23.83 4.71
CA ASP A 546 26.55 22.44 4.55
C ASP A 546 27.70 21.49 4.22
N PHE A 547 27.63 20.25 4.70
CA PHE A 547 28.57 19.19 4.33
C PHE A 547 27.96 18.31 3.25
N ARG A 548 28.67 18.22 2.11
CA ARG A 548 28.33 17.39 0.94
C ARG A 548 29.60 16.70 0.46
N SER A 549 29.73 15.39 0.69
CA SER A 549 30.96 14.66 0.33
C SER A 549 30.77 13.14 0.33
N ASP A 550 31.73 12.45 -0.26
CA ASP A 550 31.96 11.01 -0.14
C ASP A 550 32.98 10.68 0.96
N ASP A 551 33.54 11.68 1.65
CA ASP A 551 34.56 11.49 2.68
C ASP A 551 33.95 10.91 3.97
N LEU A 552 34.03 9.58 4.08
CA LEU A 552 33.59 8.83 5.26
C LEU A 552 34.32 9.25 6.53
N ALA A 553 35.61 9.57 6.46
CA ALA A 553 36.37 10.00 7.64
C ALA A 553 35.88 11.36 8.14
N MET A 554 35.52 12.27 7.23
CA MET A 554 34.90 13.54 7.59
C MET A 554 33.50 13.35 8.15
N TRP A 555 32.68 12.51 7.53
CA TRP A 555 31.36 12.13 8.08
C TRP A 555 31.47 11.62 9.53
N GLN A 556 32.35 10.64 9.78
CA GLN A 556 32.59 10.07 11.10
C GLN A 556 32.99 11.12 12.14
N ARG A 557 33.83 12.10 11.75
CA ARG A 557 34.20 13.22 12.63
C ARG A 557 33.01 14.11 12.94
N LEU A 558 32.21 14.47 11.93
CA LEU A 558 31.08 15.41 12.06
C LEU A 558 29.94 14.82 12.89
N VAL A 559 29.58 13.55 12.70
CA VAL A 559 28.54 12.88 13.49
C VAL A 559 29.05 12.35 14.83
N GLY A 560 30.37 12.42 15.08
CA GLY A 560 30.99 11.95 16.32
C GLY A 560 30.92 10.43 16.53
N GLY A 561 30.82 9.63 15.46
CA GLY A 561 30.52 8.19 15.52
C GLY A 561 30.78 7.41 14.23
N ASP A 562 30.06 6.30 14.02
CA ASP A 562 30.11 5.44 12.83
C ASP A 562 31.47 4.79 12.51
N ARG A 563 32.28 4.50 13.54
CA ARG A 563 33.68 4.03 13.40
C ARG A 563 33.84 2.76 12.57
N THR A 564 32.80 1.94 12.50
CA THR A 564 32.79 0.65 11.79
C THR A 564 32.09 0.72 10.44
N ALA A 565 31.60 1.90 10.01
CA ALA A 565 31.04 2.06 8.69
C ALA A 565 32.08 1.87 7.58
N ARG A 566 31.58 1.54 6.39
CA ARG A 566 32.38 1.38 5.18
C ARG A 566 31.67 1.94 3.96
N LEU A 567 32.47 2.39 2.99
CA LEU A 567 31.98 2.62 1.64
C LEU A 567 31.97 1.28 0.89
N VAL A 568 30.94 1.04 0.10
CA VAL A 568 30.76 -0.18 -0.69
C VAL A 568 30.50 0.14 -2.16
N ASN A 569 30.89 -0.78 -3.03
CA ASN A 569 30.59 -0.75 -4.46
C ASN A 569 29.42 -1.69 -4.79
N PRO A 570 28.76 -1.51 -5.95
CA PRO A 570 27.79 -2.48 -6.45
C PRO A 570 28.38 -3.91 -6.48
N GLY A 571 27.70 -4.87 -5.85
CA GLY A 571 28.12 -6.28 -5.78
C GLY A 571 28.89 -6.68 -4.50
N ASP A 572 29.27 -5.74 -3.65
CA ASP A 572 29.91 -6.04 -2.37
C ASP A 572 28.95 -6.76 -1.40
N ARG A 573 29.47 -7.69 -0.59
CA ARG A 573 28.71 -8.35 0.47
C ARG A 573 28.90 -7.62 1.80
N VAL A 574 27.78 -7.29 2.45
CA VAL A 574 27.75 -6.64 3.77
C VAL A 574 27.36 -7.68 4.83
N PRO A 575 28.27 -8.11 5.73
CA PRO A 575 27.90 -8.95 6.86
C PRO A 575 27.02 -8.16 7.85
N ALA A 576 25.99 -8.79 8.39
CA ALA A 576 25.26 -8.25 9.54
C ALA A 576 26.17 -8.31 10.78
N GLY A 577 26.34 -7.17 11.45
CA GLY A 577 27.07 -7.09 12.72
C GLY A 577 26.11 -7.21 13.91
N PRO A 578 26.60 -7.51 15.12
CA PRO A 578 25.80 -7.36 16.33
C PRO A 578 25.41 -5.88 16.51
N VAL A 579 24.21 -5.64 17.06
CA VAL A 579 23.76 -4.31 17.51
C VAL A 579 23.42 -4.43 18.98
N ASP A 580 24.02 -3.58 19.81
CA ASP A 580 23.68 -3.50 21.22
C ASP A 580 22.18 -3.18 21.39
N PRO A 581 21.53 -3.66 22.47
CA PRO A 581 20.17 -3.26 22.76
C PRO A 581 20.03 -1.74 22.69
N VAL A 582 19.09 -1.29 21.86
CA VAL A 582 18.83 0.13 21.67
C VAL A 582 17.95 0.58 22.82
N ASP A 583 18.55 1.34 23.74
CA ASP A 583 17.79 2.12 24.70
C ASP A 583 17.32 3.40 24.01
N ALA A 584 16.05 3.41 23.59
CA ALA A 584 15.41 4.59 23.01
C ALA A 584 15.22 5.73 24.02
N GLY A 585 15.59 5.55 25.30
CA GLY A 585 15.74 6.61 26.28
C GLY A 585 14.62 6.75 27.32
N ALA A 586 13.70 5.78 27.43
CA ALA A 586 12.70 5.73 28.51
C ALA A 586 12.67 4.34 29.20
N PRO A 587 12.30 4.26 30.51
CA PRO A 587 12.24 2.98 31.22
C PRO A 587 11.28 2.01 30.53
N GLY A 588 11.78 0.83 30.13
CA GLY A 588 10.99 -0.18 29.41
C GLY A 588 11.08 -0.11 27.88
N THR A 589 11.78 0.86 27.30
CA THR A 589 11.93 1.03 25.83
C THR A 589 13.21 0.39 25.28
N ARG A 590 13.69 -0.67 25.94
CA ARG A 590 14.81 -1.45 25.42
C ARG A 590 14.31 -2.22 24.20
N VAL A 591 14.61 -1.70 23.03
CA VAL A 591 14.47 -2.46 21.80
C VAL A 591 15.67 -3.38 21.70
N ILE A 592 15.44 -4.67 21.50
CA ILE A 592 16.50 -5.66 21.30
C ILE A 592 16.52 -5.96 19.80
N PRO A 593 17.43 -5.37 19.02
CA PRO A 593 17.56 -5.72 17.60
C PRO A 593 17.86 -7.21 17.47
N SER A 594 17.16 -7.90 16.59
CA SER A 594 17.45 -9.31 16.38
C SER A 594 18.75 -9.47 15.58
N ALA A 595 19.57 -10.45 15.96
CA ALA A 595 20.74 -10.89 15.19
C ALA A 595 20.33 -11.52 13.84
N GLN A 596 19.10 -12.05 13.73
CA GLN A 596 18.48 -12.52 12.48
C GLN A 596 16.94 -12.49 12.56
N VAL A 597 16.28 -11.92 11.54
CA VAL A 597 15.12 -12.41 10.74
C VAL A 597 14.55 -11.22 9.96
N GLY A 598 14.37 -11.35 8.64
CA GLY A 598 13.31 -10.60 7.93
C GLY A 598 13.70 -9.65 6.79
N ALA A 599 14.55 -10.05 5.86
CA ALA A 599 14.09 -10.13 4.48
C ALA A 599 14.62 -11.47 4.01
N ASP A 600 13.82 -12.25 3.30
CA ASP A 600 14.35 -13.44 2.66
C ASP A 600 15.41 -12.95 1.67
N LEU A 601 16.68 -13.00 2.11
CA LEU A 601 17.80 -12.64 1.27
C LEU A 601 17.80 -13.50 0.01
N ALA A 602 17.13 -14.65 -0.05
CA ALA A 602 16.91 -15.39 -1.28
C ALA A 602 15.85 -14.74 -2.19
N ARG A 603 14.74 -14.17 -1.67
CA ARG A 603 13.83 -13.30 -2.45
C ARG A 603 14.49 -11.99 -2.91
N VAL A 604 15.40 -11.44 -2.12
CA VAL A 604 16.21 -10.24 -2.46
C VAL A 604 17.37 -10.59 -3.42
N ARG A 605 17.96 -11.79 -3.31
CA ARG A 605 19.12 -12.24 -4.10
C ARG A 605 18.75 -13.09 -5.32
N ALA A 606 17.50 -13.52 -5.47
CA ALA A 606 16.97 -14.13 -6.68
C ALA A 606 16.80 -13.09 -7.79
N ARG A 607 17.91 -12.40 -8.11
CA ARG A 607 18.21 -11.54 -9.26
C ARG A 607 17.42 -10.22 -9.27
N GLY A 608 17.95 -9.20 -9.95
CA GLY A 608 17.23 -7.95 -10.27
C GLY A 608 16.06 -8.17 -11.23
N ASP A 609 15.31 -9.24 -11.02
CA ASP A 609 14.08 -9.59 -11.69
C ASP A 609 12.94 -9.47 -10.68
N TRP A 610 12.47 -8.23 -10.54
CA TRP A 610 11.28 -7.88 -9.79
C TRP A 610 9.99 -8.29 -10.54
N SER A 611 10.03 -9.24 -11.50
CA SER A 611 8.90 -9.66 -12.35
C SER A 611 7.71 -10.26 -11.60
N GLY A 612 7.89 -10.69 -10.35
CA GLY A 612 6.80 -11.10 -9.46
C GLY A 612 6.10 -9.93 -8.76
N ALA A 613 6.70 -8.74 -8.73
CA ALA A 613 5.97 -7.53 -8.42
C ALA A 613 5.09 -7.25 -9.64
N PRO A 614 3.75 -7.18 -9.50
CA PRO A 614 2.91 -6.84 -10.63
C PRO A 614 3.45 -5.53 -11.22
N ALA A 615 3.70 -5.53 -12.54
CA ALA A 615 4.17 -4.34 -13.24
C ALA A 615 3.35 -3.15 -12.77
N ALA A 616 4.01 -2.02 -12.47
CA ALA A 616 3.35 -0.78 -12.09
C ALA A 616 2.12 -0.64 -12.98
N PRO A 617 0.88 -0.60 -12.42
CA PRO A 617 -0.27 -0.48 -13.28
C PRO A 617 -0.03 0.78 -14.11
N TRP A 618 0.06 0.61 -15.43
CA TRP A 618 0.41 1.72 -16.30
C TRP A 618 -0.74 2.71 -16.25
N TRP A 619 -0.51 3.81 -15.54
CA TRP A 619 -1.46 4.90 -15.40
C TRP A 619 -0.95 6.06 -16.26
N PRO A 620 -1.36 6.17 -17.55
CA PRO A 620 -1.14 7.40 -18.27
C PRO A 620 -1.90 8.49 -17.52
N ARG A 621 -1.15 9.49 -17.03
CA ARG A 621 -1.70 10.70 -16.42
C ARG A 621 -2.69 11.36 -17.35
#